data_AF-A0A7X5WRM9-F1
#
_entry.id   AF-A0A7X5WRM9-F1
#
_cell.length_a   1.000
_cell.length_b   1.000
_cell.length_c   1.000
_cell.angle_alpha   90.00
_cell.angle_beta   90.00
_cell.angle_gamma   90.00
#
_symmetry.space_group_name_H-M   'P 1'
#
loop_
_entity.id
_entity.type
_entity.pdbx_description
1 polymer ?
#
loop_
_entity_poly.entity_id
_entity_poly.type
_entity_poly.pdbx_seq_one_letter_code
_entity_poly.pdbx_strand_id
1 'polypeptide(L)' 'MSRVSDRLGAIAESATMAITGRARDLRAAGRDVVSYGAGEPDFPTPAHVVEAA' A
#
# COMPACT_ATOMS: atom_id res chain seq x y z
N MET A 1 -25.15 18.00 3.95
CA MET A 1 -25.30 16.67 3.32
C MET A 1 -23.92 16.14 3.01
N SER A 2 -23.61 14.91 3.42
CA SER A 2 -22.37 14.23 3.01
C SER A 2 -22.29 14.20 1.48
N ARG A 3 -21.15 14.57 0.92
CA ARG A 3 -20.90 14.59 -0.53
C ARG A 3 -20.70 13.18 -1.12
N VAL A 4 -20.80 12.15 -0.29
CA VAL A 4 -20.49 10.75 -0.63
C VAL A 4 -21.63 9.85 -0.16
N SER A 5 -21.90 8.80 -0.95
CA SER A 5 -22.98 7.84 -0.72
C SER A 5 -22.82 7.03 0.57
N ASP A 6 -23.93 6.63 1.19
CA ASP A 6 -23.93 5.85 2.44
C ASP A 6 -23.19 4.51 2.31
N ARG A 7 -23.25 3.87 1.13
CA ARG A 7 -22.52 2.61 0.87
C ARG A 7 -21.02 2.75 1.02
N LEU A 8 -20.48 3.91 0.63
CA LEU A 8 -19.05 4.19 0.77
C LEU A 8 -18.69 4.45 2.24
N GLY A 9 -19.56 5.13 2.98
CA GLY A 9 -19.36 5.37 4.41
C GLY A 9 -19.40 4.10 5.28
N ALA A 10 -19.97 3.01 4.77
CA ALA A 10 -20.04 1.72 5.46
C ALA A 10 -18.80 0.82 5.25
N ILE A 11 -17.85 1.21 4.39
CA ILE A 11 -16.63 0.42 4.14
C ILE A 11 -15.68 0.60 5.33
N ALA A 12 -15.35 -0.51 5.99
CA ALA A 12 -14.37 -0.51 7.07
C ALA A 12 -12.95 -0.23 6.57
N GLU A 13 -12.13 0.38 7.42
CA GLU A 13 -10.73 0.62 7.12
C GLU A 13 -9.97 -0.69 6.90
N SER A 14 -9.11 -0.74 5.89
CA SER A 14 -8.32 -1.92 5.57
C SER A 14 -7.14 -2.08 6.54
N ALA A 15 -7.11 -3.21 7.26
CA ALA A 15 -6.00 -3.56 8.15
C ALA A 15 -4.65 -3.67 7.42
N THR A 16 -4.65 -4.11 6.16
CA THR A 16 -3.41 -4.21 5.36
C THR A 16 -2.86 -2.84 4.97
N MET A 17 -3.75 -1.88 4.67
CA MET A 17 -3.35 -0.50 4.40
C MET A 17 -2.81 0.20 5.65
N ALA A 18 -3.45 -0.02 6.81
CA ALA A 18 -3.02 0.55 8.07
C ALA A 18 -1.60 0.11 8.47
N ILE A 19 -1.29 -1.19 8.33
CA ILE A 19 0.05 -1.74 8.61
C ILE A 19 1.10 -1.16 7.65
N THR A 20 0.77 -1.09 6.36
CA THR A 20 1.66 -0.54 5.32
C THR A 20 1.98 0.94 5.61
N GLY A 21 0.96 1.72 5.95
CA GLY A 21 1.11 3.13 6.34
C GLY A 21 2.02 3.29 7.55
N ARG A 22 1.79 2.52 8.61
CA ARG A 22 2.63 2.56 9.81
C ARG A 22 4.08 2.17 9.52
N ALA A 23 4.32 1.12 8.73
CA ALA A 23 5.68 0.73 8.35
C ALA A 23 6.42 1.85 7.61
N ARG A 24 5.73 2.56 6.71
CA ARG A 24 6.27 3.72 6.00
C ARG A 24 6.65 4.86 6.96
N ASP A 25 5.76 5.20 7.89
CA ASP A 25 5.99 6.30 8.83
C ASP A 25 7.17 5.99 9.78
N LEU A 26 7.30 4.73 10.21
CA LEU A 26 8.43 4.30 11.04
C LEU A 26 9.77 4.36 10.29
N ARG A 27 9.80 3.99 9.00
CA ARG A 27 10.98 4.16 8.14
C ARG A 27 11.33 5.64 7.98
N ALA A 28 10.33 6.50 7.76
CA ALA A 28 10.53 7.94 7.63
C ALA A 28 11.07 8.58 8.91
N ALA A 29 10.74 8.02 10.08
CA ALA A 29 11.31 8.40 11.37
C ALA A 29 12.74 7.88 11.60
N GLY A 30 13.38 7.27 10.60
CA GLY A 30 14.75 6.76 10.68
C GLY A 30 14.90 5.43 11.40
N ARG A 31 13.79 4.70 11.65
CA ARG A 31 13.86 3.38 12.26
C ARG A 31 14.16 2.32 11.21
N ASP A 32 14.97 1.34 11.59
CA ASP A 32 15.14 0.14 10.81
C ASP A 32 13.88 -0.73 10.91
N VAL A 33 13.26 -0.98 9.76
CA VAL A 33 11.99 -1.71 9.64
C VAL A 33 12.17 -2.72 8.51
N VAL A 34 11.76 -3.97 8.75
CA VAL A 34 11.70 -5.00 7.70
C VAL A 34 10.23 -5.32 7.46
N SER A 35 9.76 -5.16 6.22
CA SER A 35 8.36 -5.40 5.87
C SER A 35 8.23 -6.74 5.17
N TYR A 36 7.51 -7.66 5.80
CA TYR A 36 7.14 -8.96 5.22
C TYR A 36 5.69 -8.98 4.69
N GLY A 37 5.05 -7.81 4.62
CA GLY A 37 3.65 -7.66 4.23
C GLY A 37 3.42 -7.33 2.76
N ALA A 38 4.48 -7.17 1.96
CA ALA A 38 4.34 -6.94 0.52
C ALA A 38 3.83 -8.21 -0.15
N GLY A 39 2.73 -8.10 -0.90
CA GLY A 39 2.17 -9.20 -1.69
C GLY A 39 2.71 -9.27 -3.12
N GLU A 40 3.63 -8.38 -3.48
CA GLU A 40 4.21 -8.26 -4.81
C GLU A 40 5.70 -8.64 -4.79
N PRO A 41 6.24 -9.20 -5.88
CA PRO A 41 7.66 -9.52 -5.98
C PRO A 41 8.54 -8.27 -5.90
N ASP A 42 9.75 -8.45 -5.38
CA ASP A 42 10.81 -7.44 -5.32
C ASP A 42 11.57 -7.25 -6.64
N PHE A 43 11.30 -8.11 -7.63
CA PHE A 43 11.92 -8.03 -8.94
C PHE A 43 11.31 -6.89 -9.77
N PRO A 44 12.13 -6.17 -10.55
CA PRO A 44 11.61 -5.22 -11.52
C PRO A 44 10.77 -5.96 -12.58
N THR A 45 9.82 -5.25 -13.17
CA THR A 45 9.09 -5.75 -14.34
C THR A 45 10.09 -6.16 -15.45
N PRO A 46 9.92 -7.33 -16.09
CA PRO A 46 10.84 -7.79 -17.13
C PRO A 46 10.97 -6.79 -18.29
N ALA A 47 12.19 -6.62 -18.81
CA ALA A 47 12.49 -5.61 -19.85
C ALA A 47 11.58 -5.73 -21.08
N HIS A 48 11.34 -6.95 -21.57
CA HIS A 48 10.48 -7.16 -22.74
C HIS A 48 9.02 -6.69 -22.56
N VAL A 49 8.53 -6.61 -21.32
CA VAL A 49 7.21 -6.07 -21.01
C VAL A 49 7.24 -4.54 -21.00
N VAL A 50 8.32 -3.96 -20.48
CA VAL A 50 8.50 -2.50 -20.43
C VAL A 50 8.69 -1.92 -21.84
N GLU A 51 9.50 -2.55 -22.69
CA GLU A 51 9.75 -2.10 -24.06
C GLU A 51 8.51 -2.21 -25.00
N ALA A 52 7.49 -2.95 -24.58
CA ALA A 52 6.26 -3.16 -25.37
C ALA A 52 5.11 -2.20 -25.01
N ALA A 53 5.24 -1.41 -23.93
CA ALA A 53 4.24 -0.47 -23.43
C ALA A 53 4.33 0.91 -24.09
#